data_AF-A0A846Q3X1-F1
#
_entry.id   AF-A0A846Q3X1-F1
#
_cell.length_a   1.000
_cell.length_b   1.000
_cell.length_c   1.000
_cell.angle_alpha   90.00
_cell.angle_beta   90.00
_cell.angle_gamma   90.00
#
_symmetry.space_group_name_H-M   'P 1'
#
loop_
_entity.id
_entity.type
_entity.pdbx_description
1 polymer ?
#
loop_
_entity_poly.entity_id
_entity_poly.type
_entity_poly.pdbx_seq_one_letter_code
_entity_poly.pdbx_strand_id
1 'polypeptide(L)'
;MTRAGKWLYVSFCPIFDENGRFLHSIIVGTDITELKNFQKKLSDSEKKLQEQVKALEKFYEMSVGRELRMKDLKRKIQALERELLRYGKE
;
A
#
# COMPACT_ATOMS: atom_id res chain seq x y z
N MET A 1 -8.60 18.92 -17.06
CA MET A 1 -7.31 18.82 -17.79
C MET A 1 -7.41 19.70 -19.03
N THR A 2 -6.46 20.60 -19.26
CA THR A 2 -6.44 21.45 -20.46
C THR A 2 -6.11 20.62 -21.71
N ARG A 3 -6.30 21.18 -22.91
CA ARG A 3 -5.85 20.54 -24.17
C ARG A 3 -4.35 20.24 -24.20
N ALA A 4 -3.55 20.93 -23.39
CA ALA A 4 -2.11 20.71 -23.23
C ALA A 4 -1.75 19.68 -22.14
N GLY A 5 -2.73 18.98 -21.56
CA GLY A 5 -2.50 17.95 -20.53
C GLY A 5 -2.25 18.50 -19.11
N LYS A 6 -2.44 19.80 -18.89
CA LYS A 6 -2.21 20.43 -17.57
C LYS A 6 -3.43 20.33 -16.66
N TRP A 7 -3.18 20.21 -15.36
CA TRP A 7 -4.20 20.33 -14.32
C TRP A 7 -4.24 21.76 -13.81
N LEU A 8 -5.40 22.39 -13.90
CA LEU A 8 -5.63 23.72 -13.35
C LEU A 8 -6.62 23.61 -12.19
N TYR A 9 -6.27 24.19 -11.05
CA TYR A 9 -7.24 24.59 -10.05
C TYR A 9 -7.78 25.94 -10.48
N VAL A 10 -9.09 26.04 -10.68
CA VAL A 10 -9.73 27.25 -11.18
C VAL A 10 -10.72 27.74 -10.13
N SER A 11 -10.52 28.97 -9.68
CA SER A 11 -11.51 29.72 -8.92
C SER A 11 -12.03 30.88 -9.76
N PHE A 12 -13.30 31.22 -9.59
CA PHE A 12 -13.90 32.36 -10.26
C PHE A 12 -14.73 33.18 -9.28
N CYS A 13 -14.72 34.50 -9.48
CA CYS A 13 -15.47 35.47 -8.71
C CYS A 13 -16.23 36.39 -9.67
N PRO A 14 -17.56 36.21 -9.82
CA PRO A 14 -18.38 37.11 -10.61
C PRO A 14 -18.57 38.44 -9.87
N ILE A 15 -18.51 39.54 -10.62
CA ILE A 15 -18.68 40.91 -10.14
C ILE A 15 -19.96 41.46 -10.77
N PHE A 16 -20.80 42.03 -9.90
CA PHE A 16 -22.09 42.59 -10.26
C PHE A 16 -22.13 44.08 -9.93
N ASP A 17 -22.96 44.83 -10.64
CA ASP A 17 -23.27 46.21 -10.28
C ASP A 17 -24.25 46.30 -9.10
N GLU A 18 -24.54 47.52 -8.63
CA GLU A 18 -25.46 47.78 -7.53
C GLU A 18 -26.90 47.30 -7.78
N ASN A 19 -27.27 47.09 -9.05
CA ASN A 19 -28.58 46.57 -9.46
C ASN A 19 -28.55 45.05 -9.67
N GLY A 20 -27.46 44.37 -9.30
CA GLY A 20 -27.28 42.94 -9.47
C GLY A 20 -27.03 42.49 -10.91
N ARG A 21 -26.73 43.41 -11.84
CA ARG A 21 -26.39 43.04 -13.22
C ARG A 21 -24.95 42.60 -13.30
N PHE A 22 -24.71 41.52 -14.04
CA PHE A 22 -23.38 41.01 -14.28
C PHE A 22 -22.51 42.04 -15.01
N LEU A 23 -21.34 42.34 -14.45
CA LEU A 23 -20.34 43.20 -15.08
C LEU A 23 -19.25 42.36 -15.74
N HIS A 24 -18.54 41.56 -14.94
CA HIS A 24 -17.47 40.68 -15.39
C HIS A 24 -17.19 39.58 -14.37
N SER A 25 -16.31 38.64 -14.70
CA SER A 25 -15.81 37.64 -13.76
C SER A 25 -14.30 37.68 -13.72
N ILE A 26 -13.74 37.62 -12.52
CA ILE A 26 -12.32 37.35 -12.31
C ILE A 26 -12.15 35.84 -12.26
N ILE A 27 -11.19 35.30 -13.02
CA ILE A 27 -10.86 33.88 -13.01
C ILE A 27 -9.38 33.75 -12.65
N VAL A 28 -9.08 32.94 -11.64
CA VAL A 28 -7.71 32.58 -11.26
C VAL A 28 -7.53 31.10 -11.57
N GLY A 29 -6.61 30.82 -12.48
CA GLY A 29 -6.19 29.45 -12.80
C GLY A 29 -4.79 29.19 -12.28
N THR A 30 -4.65 28.28 -11.32
CA THR A 30 -3.36 27.84 -10.80
C THR A 30 -3.00 26.50 -11.40
N ASP A 31 -1.82 26.39 -12.02
CA ASP A 31 -1.29 25.10 -12.48
C ASP A 31 -0.92 24.23 -11.28
N ILE A 32 -1.61 23.11 -11.13
CA ILE A 32 -1.42 22.12 -10.06
C ILE A 32 -0.95 20.78 -10.62
N THR A 33 -0.40 20.76 -11.85
CA THR A 33 0.05 19.54 -12.52
C THR A 33 1.12 18.82 -11.69
N GLU A 34 2.10 19.56 -11.18
CA GLU A 34 3.15 18.98 -10.33
C GLU A 34 2.57 18.39 -9.05
N LEU A 35 1.67 19.11 -8.38
CA LEU A 35 1.00 18.62 -7.17
C LEU A 35 0.26 17.30 -7.45
N LYS A 36 -0.46 17.21 -8.57
CA LYS A 36 -1.16 15.98 -8.98
C LYS A 36 -0.19 14.83 -9.28
N ASN A 37 0.95 15.13 -9.91
CA ASN A 37 1.99 14.13 -10.17
C ASN A 37 2.61 13.60 -8.88
N PHE A 38 2.87 14.47 -7.90
CA PHE A 38 3.36 14.05 -6.58
C PHE A 38 2.33 13.23 -5.82
N GLN A 39 1.06 13.65 -5.81
CA GLN A 39 -0.04 12.88 -5.20
C GLN A 39 -0.13 11.47 -5.81
N LYS A 40 -0.02 11.35 -7.13
CA LYS A 40 -0.03 10.05 -7.81
C LYS A 40 1.17 9.19 -7.42
N LYS A 41 2.40 9.75 -7.47
CA LYS A 41 3.61 9.04 -7.06
C LYS A 41 3.53 8.54 -5.62
N LEU A 42 3.01 9.37 -4.70
CA LEU A 42 2.84 8.99 -3.31
C LEU A 42 1.86 7.82 -3.16
N SER A 43 0.70 7.88 -3.82
CA SER A 43 -0.29 6.80 -3.82
C SER A 43 0.27 5.49 -4.41
N ASP A 44 1.02 5.57 -5.51
CA ASP A 44 1.64 4.41 -6.14
C ASP A 44 2.70 3.78 -5.21
N SER A 45 3.50 4.62 -4.53
CA SER A 45 4.48 4.18 -3.53
C SER A 45 3.82 3.51 -2.31
N GLU A 46 2.75 4.09 -1.77
CA GLU A 46 1.99 3.48 -0.67
C GLU A 46 1.45 2.10 -1.04
N LYS A 47 0.84 1.99 -2.22
CA LYS A 47 0.31 0.72 -2.71
C LYS A 47 1.41 -0.34 -2.84
N LYS A 48 2.57 0.04 -3.40
CA LYS A 48 3.73 -0.85 -3.51
C LYS A 48 4.26 -1.30 -2.15
N LEU A 49 4.33 -0.39 -1.18
CA LEU A 49 4.74 -0.73 0.18
C LEU A 49 3.75 -1.70 0.84
N GLN A 50 2.45 -1.47 0.70
CA GLN A 50 1.42 -2.39 1.21
C GLN A 50 1.55 -3.78 0.60
N GLU A 51 1.78 -3.87 -0.71
CA GLU A 51 2.01 -5.16 -1.39
C GLU A 51 3.26 -5.87 -0.85
N GLN A 52 4.34 -5.14 -0.61
CA GLN A 52 5.58 -5.70 -0.03
C GLN A 52 5.38 -6.18 1.41
N VAL A 53 4.70 -5.40 2.24
CA VAL A 53 4.37 -5.79 3.62
C VAL A 53 3.54 -7.07 3.61
N LYS A 54 2.49 -7.14 2.80
CA LYS A 54 1.64 -8.34 2.67
C LYS A 54 2.43 -9.56 2.19
N ALA A 55 3.38 -9.37 1.27
CA ALA A 55 4.26 -10.45 0.82
C ALA A 55 5.18 -10.94 1.94
N LEU A 56 5.72 -10.02 2.75
CA LEU A 56 6.58 -10.33 3.90
C LEU A 56 5.80 -11.05 5.01
N GLU A 57 4.59 -10.61 5.32
CA GLU A 57 3.69 -11.28 6.28
C GLU A 57 3.42 -12.72 5.84
N LYS A 58 3.04 -12.93 4.57
CA LYS A 58 2.85 -14.26 4.02
C LYS A 58 4.12 -15.11 4.11
N PHE A 59 5.28 -14.52 3.84
CA PHE A 59 6.56 -15.21 3.99
C PHE A 59 6.84 -15.61 5.45
N TYR A 60 6.56 -14.71 6.39
CA TYR A 60 6.72 -14.97 7.82
C TYR A 60 5.79 -16.09 8.30
N GLU A 61 4.51 -16.07 7.91
CA GLU A 61 3.57 -17.16 8.21
C GLU A 61 4.06 -18.51 7.69
N MET A 62 4.54 -18.55 6.44
CA MET A 62 5.12 -19.76 5.85
C MET A 62 6.39 -20.22 6.58
N SER A 63 7.17 -19.31 7.16
CA SER A 63 8.48 -19.58 7.76
C SER A 63 8.36 -19.97 9.24
N VAL A 64 7.56 -19.25 10.02
CA VAL A 64 7.29 -19.60 11.43
C VAL A 64 6.56 -20.92 11.54
N GLY A 65 5.61 -21.20 10.62
CA GLY A 65 4.97 -22.51 10.53
C GLY A 65 5.98 -23.64 10.27
N ARG A 66 7.06 -23.39 9.52
CA ARG A 66 8.14 -24.36 9.30
C ARG A 66 8.98 -24.57 10.54
N GLU A 67 9.31 -23.51 11.29
CA GLU A 67 10.13 -23.62 12.50
C GLU A 67 9.42 -24.43 13.60
N LEU A 68 8.12 -24.17 13.82
CA LEU A 68 7.30 -24.96 14.74
C LEU A 68 7.20 -26.43 14.30
N ARG A 69 6.93 -26.69 13.01
CA ARG A 69 6.94 -28.06 12.45
C ARG A 69 8.29 -28.75 12.63
N MET A 70 9.39 -28.04 12.44
CA MET A 70 10.75 -28.57 12.65
C MET A 70 10.99 -28.99 14.10
N LYS A 71 10.55 -28.16 15.06
CA LYS A 71 10.65 -28.47 16.48
C LYS A 71 9.85 -29.72 16.86
N ASP A 72 8.63 -29.83 16.35
CA ASP A 72 7.78 -31.00 16.58
C ASP A 72 8.31 -32.26 15.89
N LEU A 73 8.83 -32.14 14.67
CA LEU A 73 9.45 -33.25 13.95
C LEU A 73 10.69 -33.77 14.69
N LYS A 74 11.54 -32.86 15.20
CA LYS A 74 12.71 -33.23 16.00
C LYS A 74 12.31 -33.98 17.29
N ARG A 75 11.24 -33.54 17.96
CA ARG A 75 10.70 -34.26 19.14
C ARG A 75 10.20 -35.65 18.78
N LYS A 76 9.48 -35.82 17.66
CA LYS A 76 9.00 -37.11 17.18
C LYS A 76 10.15 -38.06 16.83
N ILE A 77 11.18 -37.58 16.13
CA ILE A 77 12.38 -38.37 15.83
C ILE A 77 13.01 -38.89 17.13
N GLN A 78 13.22 -38.02 18.12
CA GLN A 78 13.79 -38.43 19.42
C GLN A 78 12.93 -39.43 20.20
N ALA A 79 11.61 -39.43 20.00
CA ALA A 79 10.71 -40.40 20.63
C ALA A 79 10.83 -41.77 19.93
N LEU A 80 10.81 -41.78 18.60
CA LEU A 80 10.94 -42.98 17.78
C LEU A 80 12.31 -43.65 17.96
N GLU A 81 13.39 -42.87 18.02
CA GLU A 81 14.74 -43.38 18.31
C GLU A 81 14.78 -44.13 19.66
N ARG A 82 14.10 -43.59 20.68
CA ARG A 82 13.99 -44.22 22.00
C ARG A 82 13.19 -45.51 21.98
N GLU A 83 12.10 -45.58 21.20
CA GLU A 83 11.34 -46.83 21.00
C GLU A 83 12.16 -47.88 20.27
N LEU A 84 12.82 -47.53 19.16
CA LEU A 84 13.68 -48.45 18.40
C LEU A 84 14.83 -49.03 19.24
N LEU A 85 15.46 -48.21 20.08
CA LEU A 85 16.47 -48.64 21.04
C LEU A 85 15.95 -49.63 22.10
N ARG A 86 14.64 -49.60 22.37
CA ARG A 86 13.98 -50.57 23.26
C ARG A 86 13.73 -51.89 22.55
N TYR A 87 13.30 -51.86 21.28
CA TYR A 87 13.06 -53.07 20.48
C TYR A 87 14.34 -53.82 20.09
N GLY A 88 15.49 -53.15 19.98
CA GLY A 88 16.77 -53.81 19.69
C GLY A 88 17.48 -54.44 20.90
N LYS A 89 16.86 -54.44 22.09
CA LYS A 89 17.41 -55.00 23.34
C LYS A 89 16.68 -56.25 23.84
N GLU A 90 15.70 -56.75 23.09
CA GLU A 90 15.09 -58.09 23.24
C GLU A 90 15.63 -59.01 22.15
#